data_AF-A0A931SGW0-F1
#
_entry.id   AF-A0A931SGW0-F1
#
_cell.length_a   1.000
_cell.length_b   1.000
_cell.length_c   1.000
_cell.angle_alpha   90.00
_cell.angle_beta   90.00
_cell.angle_gamma   90.00
#
_symmetry.space_group_name_H-M   'P 1'
#
loop_
_entity.id
_entity.type
_entity.pdbx_description
1 polymer ?
#
loop_
_entity_poly.entity_id
_entity_poly.type
_entity_poly.pdbx_seq_one_letter_code
_entity_poly.pdbx_strand_id
1 'polypeptide(L)'
;MSDLTTATILAALILVAAIVSVEFGISAGIIDRRQFTILLAAVIASAVIPTIVAQRWFAPPVHALKTEEIAEVEDEEFEPPRIPSA
;
A
#
# COMPACT_ATOMS: atom_id res chain seq x y z
N MET A 1 -11.84 11.64 2.72
CA MET A 1 -11.62 10.18 2.89
C MET A 1 -11.84 9.38 1.59
N SER A 2 -12.57 9.92 0.61
CA SER A 2 -12.91 9.24 -0.64
C SER A 2 -11.76 9.20 -1.66
N ASP A 3 -10.86 10.18 -1.64
CA ASP A 3 -9.82 10.35 -2.67
C ASP A 3 -8.79 9.23 -2.67
N LEU A 4 -8.32 8.82 -1.47
CA LEU A 4 -7.37 7.73 -1.32
C LEU A 4 -7.98 6.38 -1.73
N THR A 5 -9.24 6.12 -1.34
CA THR A 5 -9.98 4.91 -1.73
C THR A 5 -10.15 4.82 -3.25
N THR A 6 -10.40 5.96 -3.90
CA THR A 6 -10.53 6.00 -5.36
C THR A 6 -9.19 5.70 -6.04
N ALA A 7 -8.11 6.29 -5.53
CA ALA A 7 -6.75 6.06 -6.04
C ALA A 7 -6.32 4.59 -5.89
N THR A 8 -6.61 3.95 -4.75
CA THR A 8 -6.26 2.53 -4.53
C THR A 8 -7.08 1.57 -5.39
N ILE A 9 -8.39 1.84 -5.55
CA ILE A 9 -9.23 1.07 -6.47
C ILE A 9 -8.71 1.20 -7.91
N LEU A 10 -8.35 2.41 -8.33
CA LEU A 10 -7.82 2.65 -9.67
C LEU A 10 -6.50 1.90 -9.89
N ALA A 11 -5.59 1.94 -8.92
CA ALA A 11 -4.32 1.21 -8.99
C ALA A 11 -4.54 -0.32 -9.08
N ALA A 12 -5.45 -0.87 -8.29
CA ALA A 12 -5.78 -2.30 -8.33
C ALA A 12 -6.40 -2.70 -9.67
N LEU A 13 -7.32 -1.90 -10.21
CA LEU A 13 -7.96 -2.16 -11.49
C LEU A 13 -6.95 -2.14 -12.64
N ILE A 14 -6.06 -1.13 -12.66
CA ILE A 14 -5.00 -1.03 -13.67
C ILE A 14 -4.05 -2.23 -13.57
N LEU A 15 -3.68 -2.65 -12.36
CA LEU A 15 -2.80 -3.78 -12.15
C LEU A 15 -3.41 -5.09 -12.68
N VAL A 16 -4.68 -5.36 -12.37
CA VAL A 16 -5.39 -6.54 -12.87
C VAL A 16 -5.51 -6.50 -14.40
N ALA A 17 -5.92 -5.36 -14.97
CA ALA A 17 -6.03 -5.20 -16.42
C ALA A 17 -4.68 -5.42 -17.14
N ALA A 18 -3.58 -4.95 -16.56
CA ALA A 18 -2.24 -5.16 -17.10
C ALA A 18 -1.84 -6.65 -17.08
N ILE A 19 -2.10 -7.37 -15.99
CA ILE A 19 -1.82 -8.81 -15.89
C ILE A 19 -2.62 -9.60 -16.93
N VAL A 20 -3.93 -9.32 -17.04
CA VAL A 20 -4.81 -9.97 -18.03
C VAL A 20 -4.34 -9.69 -19.46
N SER A 21 -3.85 -8.48 -19.76
CA SER A 21 -3.30 -8.16 -21.08
C SER A 21 -2.07 -9.00 -21.45
N VAL A 22 -1.17 -9.26 -20.49
CA VAL A 22 0.02 -10.09 -20.72
C VAL A 22 -0.37 -11.56 -20.91
N GLU A 23 -1.34 -12.06 -20.14
CA GLU A 23 -1.90 -13.41 -20.30
C GLU A 23 -2.61 -13.59 -21.66
N PHE A 24 -3.33 -12.57 -22.11
CA PHE A 24 -3.93 -12.57 -23.43
C PHE A 24 -2.87 -12.59 -24.54
N GLY A 25 -1.77 -11.86 -24.38
CA GLY A 25 -0.67 -11.83 -25.34
C GLY A 25 -0.02 -13.21 -25.56
N ILE A 26 0.21 -13.97 -24.48
CA ILE A 26 0.75 -15.34 -24.59
C ILE A 26 -0.29 -16.29 -25.19
N SER A 27 -1.58 -16.12 -24.86
CA SER A 27 -2.67 -16.94 -25.39
C SER A 27 -2.93 -16.70 -26.89
N ALA A 28 -2.76 -15.46 -27.35
CA ALA A 28 -2.86 -15.07 -28.75
C ALA A 28 -1.62 -15.46 -29.59
N GLY A 29 -0.56 -15.97 -28.95
CA GLY A 29 0.70 -16.32 -29.62
C GLY A 29 1.52 -15.11 -30.08
N ILE A 30 1.24 -13.91 -29.56
CA ILE A 30 1.97 -12.67 -29.90
C ILE A 30 3.33 -12.63 -29.18
N ILE A 31 3.39 -13.18 -27.96
CA ILE A 31 4.58 -13.19 -27.10
C ILE A 31 4.88 -14.62 -26.63
N ASP A 32 6.17 -14.89 -26.35
CA ASP A 32 6.61 -16.16 -25.77
C ASP A 32 6.59 -16.16 -24.23
N ARG A 33 6.87 -17.32 -23.61
CA ARG A 33 6.88 -17.48 -22.14
C ARG A 33 7.92 -16.61 -21.45
N ARG A 34 9.06 -16.33 -22.09
CA ARG A 34 10.13 -15.49 -21.53
C ARG A 34 9.70 -14.02 -21.55
N GLN A 35 9.11 -13.57 -22.64
CA GLN A 35 8.55 -12.23 -22.80
C GLN A 35 7.39 -11.99 -21.84
N PHE A 36 6.52 -12.98 -21.65
CA PHE A 36 5.46 -12.95 -20.62
C PHE A 36 6.03 -12.61 -19.24
N THR A 37 7.05 -13.34 -18.79
CA THR A 37 7.64 -13.11 -17.47
C THR A 37 8.31 -11.74 -17.36
N ILE A 38 8.98 -11.27 -18.41
CA ILE A 38 9.61 -9.94 -18.43
C ILE A 38 8.55 -8.84 -18.34
N LEU A 39 7.48 -8.93 -19.13
CA LEU A 39 6.39 -7.95 -19.12
C LEU A 39 5.68 -7.91 -17.76
N LEU A 40 5.35 -9.09 -17.22
CA LEU A 40 4.72 -9.20 -15.90
C LEU A 40 5.61 -8.61 -14.80
N ALA A 41 6.92 -8.93 -14.83
CA ALA A 41 7.87 -8.38 -13.87
C ALA A 41 8.01 -6.86 -13.98
N ALA A 42 8.04 -6.32 -15.20
CA ALA A 42 8.11 -4.88 -15.44
C ALA A 42 6.87 -4.14 -14.90
N VAL A 43 5.67 -4.71 -15.08
CA VAL A 43 4.41 -4.16 -14.54
C VAL A 43 4.46 -4.09 -13.02
N ILE A 44 4.83 -5.19 -12.35
CA ILE A 44 4.93 -5.24 -10.89
C ILE A 44 5.99 -4.25 -10.40
N ALA A 45 7.16 -4.23 -11.03
CA ALA A 45 8.23 -3.29 -10.70
C ALA A 45 7.76 -1.83 -10.84
N SER A 46 6.96 -1.52 -11.86
CA SER A 46 6.40 -0.17 -12.07
C SER A 46 5.43 0.26 -10.97
N ALA A 47 4.79 -0.66 -10.23
CA ALA A 47 3.95 -0.30 -9.08
C ALA A 47 4.78 -0.14 -7.79
N VAL A 48 5.81 -0.97 -7.62
CA VAL A 48 6.64 -0.99 -6.41
C VAL A 48 7.66 0.15 -6.39
N ILE A 49 8.35 0.41 -7.52
CA ILE A 49 9.42 1.42 -7.60
C ILE A 49 8.92 2.82 -7.19
N PRO A 50 7.78 3.34 -7.70
CA PRO A 50 7.27 4.65 -7.30
C PRO A 50 6.92 4.71 -5.82
N THR A 51 6.48 3.59 -5.22
CA THR A 51 6.15 3.52 -3.79
C THR A 51 7.40 3.65 -2.93
N ILE A 52 8.47 2.93 -3.27
CA ILE A 52 9.76 3.02 -2.58
C ILE A 52 10.35 4.42 -2.71
N VAL A 53 10.27 5.01 -3.91
CA VAL A 53 10.72 6.38 -4.17
C VAL A 53 9.86 7.38 -3.39
N ALA A 54 8.54 7.23 -3.35
CA ALA A 54 7.71 8.12 -2.55
C ALA A 54 8.06 8.04 -1.06
N GLN A 55 8.20 6.83 -0.51
CA GLN A 55 8.56 6.62 0.89
C GLN A 55 9.91 7.22 1.24
N ARG A 56 10.91 7.12 0.36
CA ARG A 56 12.26 7.63 0.66
C ARG A 56 12.36 9.16 0.64
N TRP A 57 11.60 9.84 -0.21
CA TRP A 57 11.68 11.30 -0.35
C TRP A 57 10.59 12.07 0.40
N PHE A 58 9.43 11.44 0.65
CA PHE A 58 8.27 12.07 1.30
C PHE A 58 7.93 11.44 2.66
N ALA A 59 8.86 10.67 3.27
CA ALA A 59 8.65 10.22 4.64
C ALA A 59 8.46 11.44 5.56
N PRO A 60 7.34 11.53 6.30
CA PRO A 60 7.18 12.58 7.29
C PRO A 60 8.27 12.44 8.36
N PRO A 61 8.82 13.54 8.87
CA PRO A 61 9.78 13.49 9.96
C PRO A 61 9.13 12.82 11.16
N VAL A 62 9.60 11.61 11.47
CA VAL A 62 9.19 10.88 12.67
C VAL A 62 9.61 11.70 13.89
N HIS A 63 8.67 12.40 14.51
CA HIS A 63 8.90 12.91 15.86
C HIS A 63 8.94 11.67 16.76
N ALA A 64 10.12 11.36 17.28
CA ALA A 64 10.24 10.37 18.33
C ALA A 64 9.45 10.89 19.53
N LEU A 65 8.32 10.22 19.84
CA LEU A 65 7.56 10.46 21.06
C LEU A 65 8.53 10.32 22.22
N LYS A 66 8.58 11.33 23.09
CA LYS A 66 9.43 11.27 24.28
C LYS A 66 8.88 10.21 25.22
N THR A 67 9.75 9.57 25.99
CA THR A 67 9.38 8.59 27.03
C THR A 67 8.28 9.09 28.00
N GLU A 68 8.17 10.41 28.15
CA GLU A 68 7.15 11.09 28.94
C GLU A 68 5.76 11.08 28.27
N GLU A 69 5.70 11.19 26.94
CA GLU A 69 4.46 11.24 26.15
C GLU A 69 3.86 9.84 25.91
N ILE A 70 4.71 8.81 25.82
CA ILE A 70 4.26 7.40 25.78
C ILE A 70 3.72 6.92 27.14
N ALA A 71 4.25 7.44 28.26
CA ALA A 71 3.71 7.11 29.59
C ALA A 71 2.30 7.72 29.78
N GLU A 72 2.09 8.96 29.36
CA GLU A 72 0.78 9.62 29.47
C GLU A 72 -0.31 8.94 28.62
N VAL A 73 0.04 8.38 27.45
CA VAL A 73 -0.89 7.60 26.60
C VAL A 73 -1.21 6.22 27.19
N GLU A 74 -0.26 5.58 27.88
CA GLU A 74 -0.50 4.30 28.57
C GLU A 74 -1.42 4.46 29.79
N ASP A 75 -1.40 5.63 30.44
CA ASP A 75 -2.20 5.96 31.61
C ASP A 75 -3.67 6.29 31.27
N GLU A 76 -3.94 6.85 30.08
CA GLU A 76 -5.28 7.19 29.59
C GLU A 76 -6.06 6.00 28.99
N GLU A 77 -5.38 5.03 28.35
CA GLU A 77 -6.03 3.90 27.65
C GLU A 77 -6.50 2.77 28.62
N PHE A 78 -6.09 2.79 29.89
CA PHE A 78 -6.41 1.76 30.90
C PHE A 78 -7.29 2.25 32.08
N GLU A 79 -8.11 3.29 31.93
CA GLU A 79 -9.23 3.51 32.85
C GLU A 79 -10.43 2.64 32.43
N PRO A 80 -10.82 1.60 33.20
CA PRO A 80 -12.11 0.97 32.97
C PRO A 80 -13.20 2.04 33.16
N PRO A 81 -14.26 2.04 32.32
CA PRO A 81 -15.31 3.03 32.39
C PRO A 81 -15.81 3.13 33.83
N ARG A 82 -15.74 4.32 34.43
CA ARG A 82 -16.29 4.59 35.76
C ARG A 82 -17.79 4.30 35.71
N ILE A 83 -18.17 3.10 36.13
CA ILE A 83 -19.57 2.74 36.36
C ILE A 83 -20.01 3.62 37.54
N PRO A 84 -20.99 4.53 37.36
CA PRO A 84 -21.52 5.29 38.47
C PRO A 84 -22.12 4.30 39.47
N SER A 85 -21.53 4.22 40.68
CA SER A 85 -22.12 3.48 41.79
C SER A 85 -23.34 4.26 42.28
N ALA A 86 -24.52 3.85 41.83
CA ALA A 86 -25.80 4.27 42.40
C ALA A 86 -26.07 3.53 43.72
#